data_AF-A0A0E3P7H4-F1
#
_entry.id   AF-A0A0E3P7H4-F1
#
_cell.length_a   1.000
_cell.length_b   1.000
_cell.length_c   1.000
_cell.angle_alpha   90.00
_cell.angle_beta   90.00
_cell.angle_gamma   90.00
#
_symmetry.space_group_name_H-M   'P 1'
#
loop_
_entity.id
_entity.type
_entity.pdbx_description
1 polymer ?
#
loop_
_entity_poly.entity_id
_entity_poly.type
_entity_poly.pdbx_seq_one_letter_code
_entity_poly.pdbx_strand_id
1 'polypeptide(L)' 'MTLTAPGCPMGGVIAENVKRKVEAIKGIKEAEVELVWDPPWTPDRISEDAMKKITK' A
#
# COMPACT_ATOMS: atom_id res chain seq x y z
N MET A 1 -6.31 2.77 1.32
CA MET A 1 -5.53 1.88 0.42
C MET A 1 -5.76 0.42 0.80
N THR A 2 -5.22 -0.55 0.04
CA THR A 2 -5.34 -1.98 0.38
C THR A 2 -3.97 -2.69 0.35
N LEU A 3 -3.91 -3.94 0.80
CA LEU A 3 -2.72 -4.79 0.81
C LEU A 3 -2.96 -6.09 0.05
N THR A 4 -1.88 -6.82 -0.26
CA THR A 4 -1.95 -8.08 -0.99
C THR A 4 -2.69 -9.20 -0.25
N ALA A 5 -2.71 -9.15 1.08
CA ALA A 5 -3.44 -10.09 1.93
C ALA A 5 -3.92 -9.45 3.24
N PRO A 6 -5.15 -9.75 3.70
CA PRO A 6 -5.62 -9.36 5.02
C PRO A 6 -4.86 -10.11 6.13
N GLY A 7 -4.69 -9.47 7.29
CA GLY A 7 -4.05 -10.07 8.46
C GLY A 7 -2.52 -10.23 8.38
N CYS A 8 -1.87 -9.68 7.35
CA CYS A 8 -0.41 -9.66 7.26
C CYS A 8 0.19 -8.85 8.44
N PRO A 9 1.17 -9.39 9.20
CA PRO A 9 1.77 -8.69 10.35
C PRO A 9 2.49 -7.39 9.94
N MET A 10 2.89 -7.26 8.68
CA MET A 10 3.50 -6.04 8.15
C MET A 10 2.47 -4.93 7.83
N GLY A 11 1.16 -5.21 7.92
CA GLY A 11 0.14 -4.25 7.46
C GLY A 11 0.17 -2.91 8.20
N GLY A 12 0.31 -2.94 9.53
CA GLY A 12 0.45 -1.72 10.33
C GLY A 12 1.73 -0.95 10.01
N VAL A 13 2.85 -1.65 9.81
CA VAL A 13 4.15 -1.06 9.47
C VAL A 13 4.10 -0.38 8.10
N ILE A 14 3.46 -1.01 7.11
CA ILE A 14 3.29 -0.43 5.77
C ILE A 14 2.42 0.82 5.84
N ALA A 15 1.28 0.78 6.55
CA ALA A 15 0.38 1.92 6.70
C ALA A 15 1.08 3.11 7.39
N GLU A 16 1.85 2.86 8.44
CA GLU A 16 2.64 3.89 9.12
C GLU A 16 3.69 4.51 8.19
N ASN A 17 4.41 3.68 7.43
CA ASN A 17 5.41 4.18 6.47
C ASN A 17 4.78 5.05 5.39
N VAL A 18 3.59 4.70 4.89
CA VAL A 18 2.84 5.52 3.93
C VAL A 18 2.46 6.85 4.57
N LYS A 19 1.87 6.84 5.77
CA LYS A 19 1.52 8.07 6.51
C LYS A 19 2.73 9.01 6.63
N ARG A 20 3.85 8.49 7.16
CA ARG A 20 5.08 9.28 7.34
C ARG A 20 5.63 9.86 6.05
N LYS A 21 5.61 9.09 4.95
CA LYS A 21 6.09 9.57 3.65
C LYS A 21 5.16 10.63 3.05
N VAL A 22 3.85 10.49 3.23
CA VAL A 22 2.88 11.49 2.76
C VAL A 22 3.03 12.78 3.58
N GLU A 23 3.15 12.69 4.90
CA GLU A 23 3.35 13.87 5.78
C GLU A 23 4.69 14.59 5.53
N ALA A 24 5.69 13.91 4.98
CA ALA A 24 6.94 14.54 4.57
C ALA A 24 6.81 15.46 3.33
N ILE A 25 5.67 15.43 2.62
CA ILE A 25 5.42 16.28 1.46
C ILE A 25 5.07 17.69 1.94
N LYS A 26 5.83 18.69 1.46
CA LYS A 26 5.62 20.10 1.82
C LYS A 26 4.17 20.52 1.57
N GLY A 27 3.52 21.02 2.61
CA GLY A 27 2.13 21.52 2.57
C GLY A 27 1.09 20.55 3.12
N ILE A 28 1.46 19.29 3.37
CA ILE A 28 0.60 18.33 4.08
C ILE A 28 0.77 18.54 5.59
N LYS A 29 -0.35 18.76 6.29
CA LYS A 29 -0.36 18.95 7.75
C LYS A 29 -0.52 17.63 8.49
N GLU A 30 -1.37 16.76 7.97
CA GLU A 30 -1.71 15.47 8.58
C GLU A 30 -2.17 14.53 7.46
N ALA A 31 -1.82 13.24 7.58
CA ALA A 31 -2.33 12.20 6.72
C ALA A 31 -2.97 11.06 7.52
N GLU A 32 -4.09 10.56 7.03
CA GLU A 32 -4.76 9.36 7.54
C GLU A 32 -4.68 8.25 6.49
N VAL A 33 -4.30 7.04 6.93
CA VAL A 33 -4.20 5.87 6.07
C VAL A 33 -5.20 4.83 6.54
N GLU A 34 -6.30 4.72 5.81
CA GLU A 34 -7.30 3.68 6.04
C GLU A 34 -6.98 2.43 5.20
N LEU A 35 -7.03 1.26 5.82
CA LEU A 35 -6.92 -0.03 5.11
C LEU A 35 -8.32 -0.54 4.80
N VAL A 36 -8.62 -0.68 3.51
CA VAL A 36 -9.87 -1.23 2.98
C VAL A 36 -9.61 -2.58 2.29
N TRP A 37 -10.61 -3.46 2.35
CA TRP A 37 -10.52 -4.84 1.83
C TRP A 37 -11.54 -5.14 0.73
N ASP A 38 -12.45 -4.21 0.47
CA ASP A 38 -13.42 -4.29 -0.61
C ASP A 38 -13.20 -3.13 -1.60
N PRO A 39 -13.03 -3.40 -2.91
CA PRO A 39 -12.87 -4.74 -3.50
C PRO A 39 -11.54 -5.40 -3.08
N PRO A 40 -11.43 -6.74 -3.13
CA PRO A 40 -10.18 -7.43 -2.79
C PRO A 40 -9.06 -7.02 -3.74
N TRP A 41 -7.83 -7.02 -3.22
CA TRP A 41 -6.64 -6.83 -4.04
C TRP A 41 -6.39 -8.07 -4.92
N THR A 42 -5.93 -7.83 -6.14
CA THR A 42 -5.67 -8.87 -7.14
C THR A 42 -4.37 -8.55 -7.90
N PRO A 43 -3.64 -9.57 -8.39
CA PRO A 43 -2.39 -9.38 -9.13
C PRO A 43 -2.50 -8.57 -10.43
N ASP A 44 -3.69 -8.40 -11.01
CA ASP A 44 -3.90 -7.53 -12.20
C ASP A 44 -3.54 -6.06 -11.93
N ARG A 45 -3.48 -5.67 -10.64
CA ARG A 45 -3.06 -4.33 -10.21
C ARG A 45 -1.55 -4.13 -10.21
N ILE A 46 -0.76 -5.18 -10.49
CA ILE A 46 0.70 -5.08 -10.59
C ILE A 46 1.07 -4.48 -11.95
N SER A 47 1.96 -3.50 -11.97
CA SER A 47 2.45 -2.92 -13.24
C SER A 47 3.21 -3.95 -14.08
N GLU A 48 3.20 -3.80 -15.40
CA GLU A 48 3.86 -4.75 -16.32
C GLU A 48 5.35 -4.97 -15.96
N ASP A 49 6.09 -3.90 -15.64
CA ASP A 49 7.49 -3.98 -15.21
C ASP A 49 7.68 -4.76 -13.91
N ALA A 50 6.76 -4.63 -12.95
CA ALA A 50 6.82 -5.38 -11.70
C ALA A 50 6.43 -6.85 -11.93
N MET A 51 5.42 -7.11 -12.77
CA MET A 51 4.96 -8.47 -13.08
C MET A 51 6.08 -9.30 -13.73
N LYS A 52 6.81 -8.71 -14.70
CA LYS A 52 7.98 -9.34 -15.34
C LYS A 52 9.07 -9.75 -14.35
N LYS A 53 9.18 -9.07 -13.20
CA LYS A 53 10.20 -9.37 -12.16
C LYS A 53 9.79 -10.50 -11.23
N ILE A 54 8.49 -10.79 -11.10
CA ILE A 54 7.96 -11.82 -10.19
C ILE A 54 7.78 -13.15 -10.94
N THR A 55 7.56 -13.11 -12.25
CA THR A 55 7.38 -14.31 -13.09
C THR A 55 8.69 -14.87 -13.68
N LYS A 56 9.85 -14.38 -13.23
CA LYS A 56 11.18 -14.82 -13.68
C LYS A 56 11.88 -15.54 -12.54
#